data_AF-N1R085-F1
#
_entry.id   AF-N1R085-F1
#
_cell.length_a   1.000
_cell.length_b   1.000
_cell.length_c   1.000
_cell.angle_alpha   90.00
_cell.angle_beta   90.00
_cell.angle_gamma   90.00
#
_symmetry.space_group_name_H-M   'P 1'
#
loop_
_entity.id
_entity.type
_entity.pdbx_description
1 polymer ?
#
loop_
_entity_poly.entity_id
_entity_poly.type
_entity_poly.pdbx_seq_one_letter_code
_entity_poly.pdbx_strand_id
1 'polypeptide(L)'
;MAEGIFIEVAACVQGYEMVSTDEKDEPFVLDKDECWVMADNQELKAKEARDSRLFGPVPMTDIVGRVIYSLRTAVDHGPVDNSRVAMFQDSPVLAVELDVEEMVKNNKM
;
A
#
# COMPACT_ATOMS: atom_id res chain seq x y z
N MET A 1 -10.95 9.64 -16.45
CA MET A 1 -10.68 9.10 -15.11
C MET A 1 -9.20 8.81 -15.06
N ALA A 2 -8.49 9.19 -13.99
CA ALA A 2 -7.03 9.18 -14.03
C ALA A 2 -6.49 7.77 -14.32
N GLU A 3 -5.80 7.62 -15.45
CA GLU A 3 -5.09 6.41 -15.85
C GLU A 3 -3.80 6.33 -15.02
N GLY A 4 -3.79 5.50 -13.97
CA GLY A 4 -2.59 5.34 -13.15
C GLY A 4 -2.79 4.32 -12.03
N ILE A 5 -1.75 3.54 -11.75
CA ILE A 5 -1.64 2.67 -10.57
C ILE A 5 -0.89 3.47 -9.50
N PHE A 6 -1.43 3.50 -8.28
CA PHE A 6 -0.79 4.10 -7.11
C PHE A 6 -0.37 3.00 -6.15
N ILE A 7 0.72 3.23 -5.41
CA ILE A 7 1.17 2.34 -4.33
C ILE A 7 0.89 3.07 -3.02
N GLU A 8 -0.10 2.58 -2.29
CA GLU A 8 -0.56 3.16 -1.04
C GLU A 8 -0.63 2.08 0.05
N VAL A 9 -0.53 2.48 1.31
CA VAL A 9 -0.65 1.56 2.45
C VAL A 9 -2.12 1.34 2.77
N ALA A 10 -2.57 0.08 2.77
CA ALA A 10 -3.89 -0.28 3.26
C ALA A 10 -3.91 -0.15 4.80
N ALA A 11 -4.52 0.92 5.30
CA ALA A 11 -4.54 1.26 6.72
C ALA A 11 -5.57 0.44 7.50
N CYS A 12 -6.75 0.22 6.90
CA CYS A 12 -7.81 -0.62 7.44
C CYS A 12 -8.75 -1.10 6.33
N VAL A 13 -9.64 -2.01 6.70
CA VAL A 13 -10.59 -2.68 5.80
C VAL A 13 -12.01 -2.58 6.37
N GLN A 14 -12.99 -3.12 5.66
CA GLN A 14 -14.40 -3.21 6.08
C GLN A 14 -14.62 -3.42 7.60
N GLY A 15 -15.65 -2.77 8.13
CA GLY A 15 -16.08 -2.90 9.52
C GLY A 15 -15.25 -2.10 10.54
N TYR A 16 -14.17 -1.45 10.12
CA TYR A 16 -13.46 -0.48 10.95
C TYR A 16 -14.19 0.86 10.95
N GLU A 17 -14.31 1.48 12.12
CA GLU A 17 -14.78 2.85 12.27
C GLU A 17 -13.62 3.82 12.03
N MET A 18 -13.84 4.77 11.15
CA MET A 18 -12.93 5.86 10.81
C MET A 18 -13.28 7.05 11.69
N VAL A 19 -12.32 7.48 12.49
CA VAL A 19 -12.45 8.63 13.39
C VAL A 19 -11.38 9.66 13.06
N SER A 20 -11.78 10.92 13.01
CA SER A 20 -10.88 12.07 12.81
C SER A 20 -10.61 12.76 14.14
N THR A 21 -9.45 13.41 14.23
CA THR A 21 -9.18 14.36 15.32
C THR A 21 -9.79 15.73 15.04
N ASP A 22 -10.25 16.01 13.81
CA ASP A 22 -11.04 17.19 13.51
C ASP A 22 -12.51 16.94 13.89
N GLU A 23 -13.02 17.72 14.83
CA GLU A 23 -14.38 17.60 15.35
C GLU A 23 -15.48 17.85 14.29
N LYS A 24 -15.12 18.42 13.13
CA LYS A 24 -16.05 18.66 12.03
C LYS A 24 -16.26 17.43 11.14
N ASP A 25 -15.33 16.48 11.17
CA ASP A 25 -15.44 15.27 10.38
C ASP A 25 -16.34 14.27 11.12
N GLU A 26 -17.40 13.82 10.45
CA GLU A 26 -18.29 12.81 11.02
C GLU A 26 -17.64 11.42 10.94
N PRO A 27 -17.64 10.64 12.03
CA PRO A 27 -17.21 9.25 11.99
C PRO A 27 -18.07 8.41 11.04
N PHE A 28 -17.44 7.44 10.39
CA PHE A 28 -18.14 6.49 9.53
C PHE A 28 -17.49 5.10 9.61
N VAL A 29 -18.23 4.06 9.26
CA VAL A 29 -17.72 2.69 9.21
C VAL A 29 -17.47 2.31 7.76
N LEU A 30 -16.35 1.65 7.48
CA LEU A 30 -16.07 1.13 6.14
C LEU A 30 -17.07 0.02 5.79
N ASP A 31 -17.71 0.16 4.62
CA ASP A 31 -18.67 -0.82 4.16
C ASP A 31 -17.98 -2.13 3.76
N LYS A 32 -18.81 -3.15 3.51
CA LYS A 32 -18.32 -4.44 3.02
C LYS A 32 -17.54 -4.23 1.71
N ASP A 33 -16.41 -4.92 1.58
CA ASP A 33 -15.54 -4.88 0.41
C ASP A 33 -14.90 -3.50 0.15
N GLU A 34 -14.82 -2.63 1.18
CA GLU A 34 -14.05 -1.38 1.14
C GLU A 34 -12.75 -1.46 1.95
N CYS A 35 -11.79 -0.64 1.57
CA CYS A 35 -10.59 -0.37 2.36
C CYS A 35 -10.26 1.12 2.39
N TRP A 36 -9.48 1.52 3.39
CA TRP A 36 -8.92 2.86 3.50
C TRP A 36 -7.43 2.80 3.21
N VAL A 37 -6.96 3.60 2.25
CA VAL A 37 -5.55 3.65 1.86
C VAL A 37 -4.93 5.00 2.23
N MET A 38 -3.66 4.99 2.62
CA MET A 38 -2.91 6.18 2.99
C MET A 38 -1.54 6.21 2.31
N ALA A 39 -1.13 7.41 1.90
CA ALA A 39 0.23 7.64 1.44
C ALA A 39 1.19 7.65 2.63
N ASP A 40 2.13 6.71 2.61
CA ASP A 40 3.23 6.64 3.57
C ASP A 40 4.41 7.50 3.11
N ASN A 41 4.13 8.79 2.96
CA ASN A 41 5.15 9.79 2.66
C ASN A 41 4.94 11.01 3.55
N GLN A 42 5.81 11.15 4.55
CA GLN A 42 5.75 12.22 5.54
C GLN A 42 6.04 13.61 4.94
N GLU A 43 6.68 13.66 3.77
CA GLU A 43 6.98 14.91 3.06
C GLU A 43 5.80 15.41 2.22
N LEU A 44 4.81 14.56 1.92
CA LEU A 44 3.61 14.95 1.17
C LEU A 44 2.56 15.52 2.12
N LYS A 45 2.00 16.68 1.78
CA LYS A 45 0.81 17.18 2.48
C LYS A 45 -0.39 16.30 2.14
N ALA A 46 -1.36 16.20 3.05
CA ALA A 46 -2.58 15.40 2.84
C ALA A 46 -3.36 15.77 1.57
N LYS A 47 -3.26 17.02 1.09
CA LYS A 47 -3.90 17.48 -0.16
C LYS A 47 -3.14 17.10 -1.43
N GLU A 48 -1.88 16.68 -1.28
CA GLU A 48 -0.98 16.26 -2.36
C GLU A 48 -0.87 14.73 -2.41
N ALA A 49 -1.08 14.07 -1.27
CA ALA A 49 -1.26 12.63 -1.17
C ALA A 49 -2.55 12.21 -1.88
N ARG A 50 -2.43 11.38 -2.92
CA ARG A 50 -3.58 10.81 -3.63
C ARG A 50 -4.04 9.55 -2.91
N ASP A 51 -4.69 9.74 -1.78
CA ASP A 51 -5.16 8.65 -0.92
C ASP A 51 -6.62 8.82 -0.47
N SER A 52 -7.10 7.93 0.41
CA SER A 52 -8.49 7.90 0.83
C SER A 52 -8.96 9.19 1.53
N ARG A 53 -8.05 10.01 2.06
CA ARG A 53 -8.43 11.32 2.62
C ARG A 53 -8.92 12.28 1.53
N LEU A 54 -8.52 12.06 0.28
CA LEU A 54 -8.93 12.86 -0.88
C LEU A 54 -10.13 12.26 -1.61
N PHE A 55 -10.18 10.94 -1.80
CA PHE A 55 -11.20 10.29 -2.63
C PHE A 55 -12.17 9.36 -1.87
N GLY A 56 -12.00 9.20 -0.56
CA GLY A 56 -12.81 8.33 0.28
C GLY A 56 -12.35 6.86 0.31
N PRO A 57 -13.21 5.95 0.79
CA PRO A 57 -12.95 4.51 0.78
C PRO A 57 -12.73 3.99 -0.66
N VAL A 58 -11.90 2.95 -0.79
CA VAL A 58 -11.59 2.29 -2.06
C VAL A 58 -12.26 0.92 -2.10
N PRO A 59 -12.97 0.57 -3.19
CA PRO A 59 -13.45 -0.79 -3.40
C PRO A 59 -12.28 -1.77 -3.48
N MET A 60 -12.35 -2.90 -2.76
CA MET A 60 -11.31 -3.92 -2.81
C MET A 60 -11.10 -4.50 -4.22
N THR A 61 -12.10 -4.39 -5.10
CA THR A 61 -11.99 -4.78 -6.52
C THR A 61 -10.99 -3.93 -7.30
N ASP A 62 -10.67 -2.74 -6.81
CA ASP A 62 -9.73 -1.82 -7.45
C ASP A 62 -8.28 -2.06 -6.96
N ILE A 63 -8.09 -2.93 -5.98
CA ILE A 63 -6.77 -3.33 -5.47
C ILE A 63 -6.19 -4.43 -6.36
N VAL A 64 -5.14 -4.07 -7.10
CA VAL A 64 -4.46 -4.99 -8.04
C VAL A 64 -3.63 -6.06 -7.32
N GLY A 65 -3.03 -5.71 -6.18
CA GLY A 65 -2.19 -6.63 -5.41
C GLY A 65 -1.44 -5.93 -4.27
N ARG A 66 -0.59 -6.71 -3.60
CA ARG A 66 0.30 -6.22 -2.52
C ARG A 66 1.73 -6.17 -3.02
N VAL A 67 2.43 -5.07 -2.72
CA VAL A 67 3.87 -4.96 -2.96
C VAL A 67 4.60 -5.68 -1.83
N ILE A 68 5.45 -6.65 -2.18
CA ILE A 68 6.14 -7.53 -1.22
C ILE A 68 7.66 -7.43 -1.29
N TYR A 69 8.20 -6.83 -2.34
CA TYR A 69 9.64 -6.63 -2.54
C TYR A 69 9.88 -5.33 -3.31
N SER A 70 10.96 -4.62 -2.95
CA SER A 70 11.40 -3.40 -3.61
C SER A 70 12.82 -3.57 -4.13
N LEU A 71 13.07 -3.13 -5.36
CA LEU A 71 14.39 -3.11 -5.98
C LEU A 71 14.60 -1.74 -6.62
N ARG A 72 15.47 -0.92 -6.02
CA ARG A 72 15.87 0.36 -6.60
C ARG A 72 17.25 0.28 -7.24
N THR A 73 18.20 -0.38 -6.57
CA THR A 73 19.54 -0.66 -7.10
C THR A 73 20.02 -2.03 -6.65
N ALA A 74 21.15 -2.49 -7.20
CA ALA A 74 21.84 -3.72 -6.78
C ALA A 74 22.18 -3.80 -5.28
N VAL A 75 22.17 -2.67 -4.56
CA VAL A 75 22.48 -2.60 -3.12
C VAL A 75 21.37 -1.94 -2.29
N ASP A 76 20.33 -1.41 -2.95
CA ASP A 76 19.15 -0.78 -2.34
C ASP A 76 17.92 -1.57 -2.77
N HIS A 77 17.72 -2.72 -2.11
CA HIS A 77 16.63 -3.64 -2.38
C HIS A 77 16.33 -4.54 -1.17
N GLY A 78 15.11 -5.08 -1.12
CA GLY A 78 14.70 -5.97 -0.05
C GLY A 78 13.18 -6.13 0.04
N PRO A 79 12.70 -6.99 0.96
CA PRO A 79 11.29 -7.11 1.27
C PRO A 79 10.72 -5.76 1.73
N VAL A 80 9.48 -5.46 1.35
CA VAL A 80 8.76 -4.28 1.84
C VAL A 80 8.35 -4.52 3.30
N ASP A 81 8.51 -3.49 4.14
CA ASP A 81 8.11 -3.53 5.55
C ASP A 81 6.59 -3.42 5.70
N ASN A 82 5.91 -4.55 5.49
CA ASN A 82 4.48 -4.70 5.70
C ASN A 82 4.19 -5.16 7.14
N SER A 83 2.91 -5.28 7.52
CA SER A 83 2.56 -5.87 8.81
C SER A 83 3.19 -7.26 9.00
N ARG A 84 3.52 -7.63 10.25
CA ARG A 84 4.16 -8.93 10.57
C ARG A 84 3.42 -10.13 9.98
N VAL A 85 2.08 -10.08 9.96
CA VAL A 85 1.25 -11.15 9.40
C VAL A 85 1.36 -11.19 7.88
N ALA A 86 1.34 -10.03 7.21
CA ALA A 86 1.53 -9.92 5.77
C ALA A 86 2.91 -10.47 5.36
N MET A 87 3.97 -9.99 5.99
CA MET A 87 5.33 -10.46 5.70
C MET A 87 5.50 -11.97 5.92
N PHE A 88 4.86 -12.52 6.95
CA PHE A 88 4.85 -13.98 7.18
C PHE A 88 4.16 -14.74 6.03
N GLN A 89 3.05 -14.20 5.50
CA GLN A 89 2.36 -14.78 4.35
C GLN A 89 3.13 -14.60 3.03
N ASP A 90 3.90 -13.52 2.90
CA ASP A 90 4.68 -13.20 1.70
C ASP A 90 5.97 -14.04 1.60
N SER A 91 6.53 -14.46 2.75
CA SER A 91 7.81 -15.14 2.81
C SER A 91 7.91 -16.40 1.93
N PRO A 92 6.91 -17.31 1.87
CA PRO A 92 6.97 -18.46 0.97
C PRO A 92 6.96 -18.07 -0.51
N VAL A 93 6.25 -17.01 -0.89
CA VAL A 93 6.23 -16.51 -2.28
C VAL A 93 7.61 -15.98 -2.65
N LEU A 94 8.19 -15.15 -1.79
CA LEU A 94 9.55 -14.64 -1.99
C LEU A 94 10.59 -15.77 -2.04
N ALA A 95 10.44 -16.83 -1.25
CA ALA A 95 11.38 -17.94 -1.24
C ALA A 95 11.38 -18.78 -2.52
N VAL A 96 10.29 -18.76 -3.30
CA VAL A 96 10.12 -19.58 -4.51
C VAL A 96 10.26 -18.76 -5.78
N GLU A 97 9.68 -17.55 -5.82
CA GLU A 97 9.53 -16.77 -7.04
C GLU A 97 10.62 -15.69 -7.23
N LEU A 98 11.33 -15.32 -6.16
CA LEU A 98 12.30 -14.22 -6.21
C LEU A 98 13.70 -14.72 -6.57
N ASP A 99 14.16 -14.43 -7.79
CA ASP A 99 15.57 -14.52 -8.17
C ASP A 99 16.24 -13.13 -8.12
N VAL A 100 16.84 -12.81 -6.98
CA VAL A 100 17.52 -11.52 -6.76
C VAL A 100 18.69 -11.35 -7.72
N GLU A 101 19.43 -12.41 -8.02
CA GLU A 101 20.60 -12.32 -8.89
C GLU A 101 20.18 -11.98 -10.33
N GLU A 102 19.12 -12.61 -10.83
CA GLU A 102 18.55 -12.30 -12.14
C GLU A 102 18.04 -10.85 -12.20
N MET A 103 17.29 -10.41 -11.19
CA MET A 103 16.73 -9.06 -11.14
C MET A 103 17.80 -7.97 -11.10
N VAL A 104 18.90 -8.21 -10.38
CA VAL A 104 20.03 -7.24 -10.28
C VAL A 104 20.86 -7.21 -11.57
N LYS A 105 21.06 -8.35 -12.26
CA LYS A 105 21.80 -8.40 -13.54
C LYS A 105 21.16 -7.52 -14.61
N ASN A 106 19.84 -7.45 -14.62
CA ASN A 106 19.06 -6.64 -15.56
C ASN A 106 18.97 -5.16 -15.16
N ASN A 107 19.38 -4.81 -13.94
CA ASN A 107 19.45 -3.44 -13.42
C ASN A 107 20.88 -2.87 -13.45
N LYS A 108 21.62 -3.13 -14.53
CA LYS A 108 22.83 -2.36 -14.84
C LYS A 108 22.41 -1.01 -15.42
N MET A 109 22.32 0.00 -14.56
CA MET A 109 22.44 1.39 -14.99
C MET A 109 23.90 1.70 -15.35
#